data_AF-A0A2V7SKQ0-F1
#
_entry.id   AF-A0A2V7SKQ0-F1
#
_cell.length_a   1.000
_cell.length_b   1.000
_cell.length_c   1.000
_cell.angle_alpha   90.00
_cell.angle_beta   90.00
_cell.angle_gamma   90.00
#
_symmetry.space_group_name_H-M   'P 1'
#
loop_
_entity.id
_entity.type
_entity.pdbx_description
1 polymer ?
#
loop_
_entity_poly.entity_id
_entity_poly.type
_entity_poly.pdbx_seq_one_letter_code
_entity_poly.pdbx_strand_id
1 'polypeptide(L)'
;MGLFDFLRPPPRQHAELGPLQYAGGRWRGDIALENGVRVPLFIPGSRAGPHPDGLRLAEQASAWWAQARSDAERELYDHYSAGRDDAPAGTPMLHAPADVWAHAAPTSVEISPYRSLDELQVAMRVTWDEEHTLGALIRDARLVELNGSILERR
;
A
#
# COMPACT_ATOMS: atom_id res chain seq x y z
N MET A 1 1.54 13.44 -25.70
CA MET A 1 3.00 13.32 -25.89
C MET A 1 3.60 14.66 -25.55
N GLY A 2 4.08 14.82 -24.32
CA GLY A 2 4.64 16.08 -23.83
C GLY A 2 6.12 16.20 -24.18
N LEU A 3 6.63 17.43 -24.23
CA LEU A 3 8.02 17.81 -24.55
C LEU A 3 9.10 17.21 -23.62
N PHE A 4 8.76 16.29 -22.71
CA PHE A 4 9.70 15.67 -21.78
C PHE A 4 9.58 14.14 -21.71
N ASP A 5 8.75 13.52 -22.56
CA ASP A 5 8.55 12.06 -22.57
C ASP A 5 9.85 11.31 -22.95
N PHE A 6 10.73 11.93 -23.74
CA PHE A 6 12.04 11.37 -24.12
C PHE A 6 13.08 11.33 -22.99
N LEU A 7 12.85 12.03 -21.86
CA LEU A 7 13.74 11.96 -20.69
C LEU A 7 13.36 10.82 -19.73
N ARG A 8 12.29 10.09 -20.02
CA ARG A 8 11.88 8.95 -19.19
C ARG A 8 12.73 7.73 -19.55
N PRO A 9 13.30 7.03 -18.56
CA PRO A 9 13.89 5.73 -18.78
C PRO A 9 12.88 4.78 -19.44
N PRO A 10 13.33 3.89 -20.35
CA PRO A 10 12.48 2.86 -20.89
C PRO A 10 11.94 1.97 -19.75
N PRO A 11 10.74 1.37 -19.92
CA PRO A 11 10.24 0.37 -18.99
C PRO A 11 11.26 -0.75 -18.76
N ARG A 12 11.30 -1.28 -17.53
CA ARG A 12 12.11 -2.44 -17.18
C ARG A 12 11.23 -3.63 -16.92
N GLN A 13 11.55 -4.74 -17.57
CA GLN A 13 10.84 -5.99 -17.32
C GLN A 13 11.40 -6.66 -16.05
N HIS A 14 10.51 -7.01 -15.13
CA HIS A 14 10.80 -7.89 -14.00
C HIS A 14 10.11 -9.24 -14.20
N ALA A 15 10.72 -10.31 -13.70
CA ALA A 15 10.18 -11.66 -13.86
C ALA A 15 8.86 -11.84 -13.10
N GLU A 16 8.79 -11.34 -11.86
CA GLU A 16 7.64 -11.53 -10.97
C GLU A 16 6.69 -10.32 -10.95
N LEU A 17 7.24 -9.11 -11.06
CA LEU A 17 6.49 -7.86 -10.91
C LEU A 17 6.03 -7.29 -12.28
N GLY A 18 6.45 -7.90 -13.37
CA GLY A 18 6.12 -7.45 -14.72
C GLY A 18 6.82 -6.14 -15.10
N PRO A 19 6.20 -5.28 -15.93
CA PRO A 19 6.81 -4.05 -16.39
C PRO A 19 6.85 -3.00 -15.28
N LEU A 20 8.02 -2.37 -15.11
CA LEU A 20 8.24 -1.25 -14.19
C LEU A 20 8.55 0.02 -14.99
N GLN A 21 7.86 1.12 -14.69
CA GLN A 21 8.05 2.42 -15.34
C GLN A 21 8.56 3.46 -14.35
N TYR A 22 9.65 4.15 -14.69
CA TYR A 22 10.11 5.27 -13.90
C TYR A 22 9.25 6.52 -14.14
N ALA A 23 8.67 7.06 -13.07
CA ALA A 23 7.90 8.30 -13.08
C ALA A 23 7.85 8.94 -11.68
N GLY A 24 8.04 10.26 -11.60
CA GLY A 24 7.91 11.02 -10.35
C GLY A 24 8.96 10.66 -9.29
N GLY A 25 10.16 10.24 -9.68
CA GLY A 25 11.24 9.90 -8.74
C GLY A 25 11.24 8.45 -8.25
N ARG A 26 10.32 7.61 -8.73
CA ARG A 26 10.18 6.20 -8.33
C ARG A 26 9.91 5.31 -9.53
N TRP A 27 10.12 4.01 -9.36
CA TRP A 27 9.66 2.98 -10.28
C TRP A 27 8.25 2.54 -9.90
N ARG A 28 7.37 2.46 -10.89
CA ARG A 28 5.96 2.12 -10.74
C ARG A 28 5.67 0.79 -11.43
N GLY A 29 4.88 -0.07 -10.81
CA GLY A 29 4.37 -1.30 -11.39
C GLY A 29 3.01 -1.65 -10.81
N ASP A 30 2.58 -2.90 -10.97
CA ASP A 30 1.37 -3.43 -10.38
C ASP A 30 1.68 -4.73 -9.66
N ILE A 31 1.26 -4.85 -8.41
CA ILE A 31 1.47 -6.05 -7.60
C ILE A 31 0.14 -6.68 -7.22
N ALA A 32 0.06 -8.01 -7.29
CA ALA A 32 -1.03 -8.75 -6.71
C ALA A 32 -0.76 -8.96 -5.21
N LEU A 33 -1.68 -8.51 -4.36
CA LEU A 33 -1.65 -8.81 -2.93
C LEU A 33 -2.40 -10.12 -2.66
N GLU A 34 -3.51 -10.04 -1.92
CA GLU A 34 -4.42 -11.15 -1.62
C GLU A 34 -5.52 -11.26 -2.68
N ASN A 35 -6.04 -12.48 -2.89
CA ASN A 35 -7.18 -12.77 -3.79
C ASN A 35 -6.99 -12.32 -5.25
N GLY A 36 -5.75 -12.10 -5.67
CA GLY A 36 -5.42 -11.64 -7.03
C GLY A 36 -5.71 -10.17 -7.28
N VAL A 37 -6.11 -9.39 -6.26
CA VAL A 37 -6.32 -7.94 -6.40
C VAL A 37 -4.99 -7.28 -6.73
N ARG A 38 -4.94 -6.64 -7.90
CA ARG A 38 -3.76 -5.88 -8.33
C ARG A 38 -3.90 -4.42 -7.93
N VAL A 39 -2.86 -3.90 -7.28
CA VAL A 39 -2.76 -2.51 -6.88
C VAL A 39 -1.45 -1.91 -7.38
N PRO A 40 -1.39 -0.59 -7.62
CA PRO A 40 -0.14 0.11 -7.93
C PRO A 40 0.95 -0.16 -6.89
N LEU A 41 2.17 -0.37 -7.38
CA LEU A 41 3.38 -0.58 -6.60
C LEU A 41 4.38 0.55 -6.86
N PHE A 42 4.95 1.13 -5.80
CA PHE A 42 5.95 2.20 -5.87
C PHE A 42 7.26 1.77 -5.22
N ILE A 43 8.33 1.69 -6.01
CA ILE A 43 9.67 1.24 -5.58
C ILE A 43 10.65 2.42 -5.65
N PRO A 44 11.47 2.67 -4.61
CA PRO A 44 12.52 3.68 -4.67
C PRO A 44 13.57 3.32 -5.73
N GLY A 45 14.31 4.30 -6.22
CA GLY A 45 15.39 4.07 -7.19
C GLY A 45 15.81 5.34 -7.90
N SER A 46 16.61 5.18 -8.94
CA SER A 46 17.03 6.29 -9.81
C SER A 46 16.54 6.05 -11.24
N ARG A 47 16.81 6.99 -12.14
CA ARG A 47 16.59 6.79 -13.59
C ARG A 47 17.33 5.55 -14.13
N ALA A 48 18.40 5.12 -13.46
CA ALA A 48 19.17 3.94 -13.85
C ALA A 48 18.57 2.60 -13.38
N GLY A 49 17.49 2.60 -12.58
CA GLY A 49 16.85 1.36 -12.13
C GLY A 49 16.23 1.46 -10.73
N PRO A 50 15.32 0.51 -10.39
CA PRO A 50 14.81 0.37 -9.03
C PRO A 50 15.95 0.02 -8.08
N HIS A 51 15.83 0.42 -6.82
CA HIS A 51 16.79 0.06 -5.79
C HIS A 51 16.74 -1.47 -5.56
N PRO A 52 17.88 -2.19 -5.59
CA PRO A 52 17.88 -3.65 -5.45
C PRO A 52 17.17 -4.16 -4.18
N ASP A 53 17.42 -3.52 -3.04
CA ASP A 53 16.77 -3.93 -1.77
C ASP A 53 15.27 -3.65 -1.78
N GLY A 54 14.84 -2.54 -2.37
CA GLY A 54 13.42 -2.24 -2.50
C GLY A 54 12.71 -3.20 -3.46
N LEU A 55 13.43 -3.69 -4.48
CA LEU A 55 12.92 -4.71 -5.39
C LEU A 55 12.75 -6.06 -4.66
N ARG A 56 13.76 -6.49 -3.89
CA ARG A 56 13.66 -7.71 -3.05
C ARG A 56 12.53 -7.63 -2.04
N LEU A 57 12.26 -6.46 -1.48
CA LEU A 57 11.11 -6.29 -0.59
C LEU A 57 9.78 -6.32 -1.35
N ALA A 58 9.73 -5.71 -2.55
CA ALA A 58 8.54 -5.78 -3.40
C ALA A 58 8.18 -7.23 -3.81
N GLU A 59 9.16 -8.09 -4.04
CA GLU A 59 8.96 -9.53 -4.28
C GLU A 59 8.31 -10.24 -3.07
N GLN A 60 8.64 -9.80 -1.86
CA GLN A 60 8.10 -10.36 -0.61
C GLN A 60 6.76 -9.74 -0.17
N ALA A 61 6.34 -8.65 -0.81
CA ALA A 61 5.24 -7.81 -0.35
C ALA A 61 3.92 -8.57 -0.14
N SER A 62 3.55 -9.46 -1.08
CA SER A 62 2.32 -10.26 -0.94
C SER A 62 2.39 -11.21 0.25
N ALA A 63 3.54 -11.87 0.47
CA ALA A 63 3.74 -12.76 1.60
C ALA A 63 3.79 -12.02 2.95
N TRP A 64 4.38 -10.82 2.98
CA TRP A 64 4.41 -9.96 4.17
C TRP A 64 3.03 -9.41 4.49
N TRP A 65 2.27 -8.99 3.48
CA TRP A 65 0.88 -8.57 3.65
C TRP A 65 0.04 -9.70 4.22
N ALA A 66 0.11 -10.92 3.66
CA ALA A 66 -0.64 -12.07 4.14
C ALA A 66 -0.35 -12.42 5.61
N GLN A 67 0.89 -12.23 6.08
CA GLN A 67 1.26 -12.45 7.49
C GLN A 67 0.74 -11.33 8.41
N ALA A 68 0.90 -10.07 8.01
CA ALA A 68 0.44 -8.90 8.78
C ALA A 68 -1.08 -8.70 8.74
N ARG A 69 -1.78 -9.46 7.89
CA ARG A 69 -3.19 -9.29 7.54
C ARG A 69 -4.16 -9.35 8.72
N SER A 70 -3.87 -10.21 9.70
CA SER A 70 -4.69 -10.36 10.91
C SER A 70 -4.45 -9.23 11.93
N ASP A 71 -3.23 -8.71 12.00
CA ASP A 71 -2.93 -7.52 12.81
C ASP A 71 -3.58 -6.28 12.19
N ALA A 72 -3.52 -6.14 10.86
CA ALA A 72 -4.17 -5.04 10.15
C ALA A 72 -5.69 -5.05 10.35
N GLU A 73 -6.31 -6.23 10.42
CA GLU A 73 -7.74 -6.39 10.72
C GLU A 73 -8.09 -5.80 12.09
N ARG A 74 -7.31 -6.14 13.11
CA ARG A 74 -7.51 -5.65 14.47
C ARG A 74 -7.34 -4.14 14.54
N GLU A 75 -6.25 -3.61 13.99
CA GLU A 75 -5.99 -2.15 14.02
C GLU A 75 -7.04 -1.35 13.23
N LEU A 76 -7.55 -1.89 12.11
CA LEU A 76 -8.65 -1.26 11.37
C LEU A 76 -9.94 -1.21 12.19
N TYR A 77 -10.24 -2.27 12.92
CA TYR A 77 -11.41 -2.33 13.77
C TYR A 77 -11.28 -1.40 14.98
N ASP A 78 -10.08 -1.29 15.54
CA ASP A 78 -9.79 -0.33 16.62
C ASP A 78 -9.92 1.11 16.12
N HIS A 79 -9.42 1.41 14.92
CA HIS A 79 -9.64 2.71 14.25
C HIS A 79 -11.13 3.01 14.05
N TYR A 80 -11.90 2.06 13.53
CA TYR A 80 -13.36 2.20 13.39
C TYR A 80 -14.03 2.48 14.75
N SER A 81 -13.68 1.70 15.77
CA SER A 81 -14.29 1.76 17.10
C SER A 81 -14.01 3.10 17.78
N ALA A 82 -12.82 3.66 17.60
CA ALA A 82 -12.45 4.96 18.14
C ALA A 82 -13.29 6.12 17.57
N GLY A 83 -13.75 6.02 16.32
CA GLY A 83 -14.59 7.02 15.66
C GLY A 83 -16.09 6.76 15.72
N ARG A 84 -16.53 5.66 16.35
CA ARG A 84 -17.90 5.17 16.26
C ARG A 84 -18.93 6.09 16.92
N ASP A 85 -18.62 6.64 18.09
CA ASP A 85 -19.58 7.41 18.87
C ASP A 85 -19.94 8.76 18.22
N ASP A 86 -19.01 9.29 17.41
CA ASP A 86 -19.17 10.54 16.64
C ASP A 86 -19.44 10.28 15.13
N ALA A 87 -19.74 9.03 14.76
CA ALA A 87 -19.87 8.64 13.37
C ALA A 87 -21.10 9.29 12.70
N PRO A 88 -20.97 9.80 11.47
CA PRO A 88 -22.10 10.35 10.73
C PRO A 88 -23.16 9.27 10.42
N ALA A 89 -24.37 9.73 10.13
CA ALA A 89 -25.43 8.84 9.68
C ALA A 89 -25.02 8.12 8.37
N GLY A 90 -25.16 6.79 8.35
CA GLY A 90 -24.79 5.96 7.20
C GLY A 90 -23.43 5.25 7.33
N THR A 91 -22.66 5.54 8.38
CA THR A 91 -21.46 4.75 8.70
C THR A 91 -21.84 3.28 8.92
N PRO A 92 -21.09 2.31 8.33
CA PRO A 92 -21.38 0.90 8.50
C PRO A 92 -21.32 0.48 9.98
N MET A 93 -22.17 -0.47 10.34
CA MET A 93 -22.18 -1.08 11.67
C MET A 93 -21.30 -2.34 11.65
N LEU A 94 -20.12 -2.27 12.27
CA LEU A 94 -19.23 -3.43 12.40
C LEU A 94 -19.38 -4.06 13.79
N HIS A 95 -19.48 -5.38 13.83
CA HIS A 95 -19.71 -6.15 15.05
C HIS A 95 -18.46 -6.92 15.50
N ALA A 96 -17.56 -7.23 14.58
CA ALA A 96 -16.31 -7.92 14.84
C ALA A 96 -15.18 -7.43 13.91
N PRO A 97 -13.90 -7.65 14.26
CA PRO A 97 -12.77 -7.27 13.41
C PRO A 97 -12.85 -7.79 11.98
N ALA A 98 -13.30 -9.03 11.78
CA ALA A 98 -13.44 -9.61 10.43
C ALA A 98 -14.40 -8.84 9.50
N ASP A 99 -15.32 -8.04 10.04
CA ASP A 99 -16.29 -7.27 9.26
C ASP A 99 -15.63 -6.13 8.48
N VAL A 100 -14.42 -5.70 8.87
CA VAL A 100 -13.73 -4.56 8.23
C VAL A 100 -13.50 -4.79 6.75
N TRP A 101 -13.34 -6.04 6.29
CA TRP A 101 -12.98 -6.35 4.90
C TRP A 101 -14.13 -6.22 3.90
N ALA A 102 -15.37 -6.14 4.38
CA ALA A 102 -16.50 -5.72 3.54
C ALA A 102 -16.44 -4.22 3.19
N HIS A 103 -15.59 -3.46 3.89
CA HIS A 103 -15.56 -2.00 3.90
C HIS A 103 -14.15 -1.43 3.72
N ALA A 104 -13.11 -2.26 3.68
CA ALA A 104 -11.72 -1.88 3.56
C ALA A 104 -11.08 -2.57 2.35
N ALA A 105 -10.36 -1.81 1.53
CA ALA A 105 -9.64 -2.34 0.38
C ALA A 105 -8.25 -1.73 0.27
N PRO A 106 -7.21 -2.53 -0.05
CA PRO A 106 -5.91 -2.01 -0.40
C PRO A 106 -5.99 -1.25 -1.72
N THR A 107 -5.29 -0.13 -1.82
CA THR A 107 -5.31 0.74 -2.99
C THR A 107 -3.94 0.99 -3.60
N SER A 108 -2.86 0.85 -2.83
CA SER A 108 -1.49 0.84 -3.36
C SER A 108 -0.50 0.24 -2.37
N VAL A 109 0.70 -0.07 -2.85
CA VAL A 109 1.85 -0.51 -2.05
C VAL A 109 3.02 0.42 -2.30
N GLU A 110 3.59 0.98 -1.25
CA GLU A 110 4.80 1.80 -1.30
C GLU A 110 5.94 1.12 -0.53
N ILE A 111 7.06 0.91 -1.21
CA ILE A 111 8.31 0.47 -0.58
C ILE A 111 9.07 1.70 -0.12
N SER A 112 9.61 1.64 1.09
CA SER A 112 10.35 2.75 1.70
C SER A 112 9.53 4.06 1.74
N PRO A 113 8.38 4.07 2.44
CA PRO A 113 7.56 5.27 2.62
C PRO A 113 8.31 6.38 3.37
N TYR A 114 9.11 6.02 4.38
CA TYR A 114 9.85 6.97 5.24
C TYR A 114 11.37 6.89 5.11
N ARG A 115 11.87 6.34 3.99
CA ARG A 115 13.29 6.19 3.58
C ARG A 115 14.02 4.93 4.05
N SER A 116 13.43 4.09 4.89
CA SER A 116 14.03 2.79 5.20
C SER A 116 13.68 1.75 4.14
N LEU A 117 14.65 0.97 3.66
CA LEU A 117 14.44 0.03 2.55
C LEU A 117 13.82 -1.31 2.97
N ASP A 118 13.62 -1.51 4.27
CA ASP A 118 12.97 -2.65 4.91
C ASP A 118 11.49 -2.38 5.24
N GLU A 119 10.98 -1.20 4.90
CA GLU A 119 9.60 -0.80 5.15
C GLU A 119 8.71 -0.98 3.91
N LEU A 120 7.54 -1.56 4.15
CA LEU A 120 6.45 -1.65 3.18
C LEU A 120 5.21 -0.97 3.77
N GLN A 121 4.53 -0.15 2.99
CA GLN A 121 3.26 0.45 3.37
C GLN A 121 2.17 0.03 2.40
N VAL A 122 1.10 -0.56 2.92
CA VAL A 122 -0.13 -0.80 2.17
C VAL A 122 -1.10 0.32 2.46
N ALA A 123 -1.39 1.12 1.43
CA ALA A 123 -2.44 2.12 1.50
C ALA A 123 -3.80 1.42 1.44
N MET A 124 -4.74 1.86 2.27
CA MET A 124 -6.08 1.30 2.32
C MET A 124 -7.12 2.40 2.37
N ARG A 125 -8.22 2.18 1.65
CA ARG A 125 -9.44 2.99 1.78
C ARG A 125 -10.47 2.23 2.57
N VAL A 126 -11.18 2.95 3.42
CA VAL A 126 -12.27 2.43 4.24
C VAL A 126 -13.53 3.24 4.00
N THR A 127 -14.71 2.63 4.10
CA THR A 127 -15.97 3.34 3.84
C THR A 127 -16.45 4.19 5.01
N TRP A 128 -15.88 4.04 6.21
CA TRP A 128 -16.25 4.85 7.39
C TRP A 128 -15.37 6.10 7.57
N ASP A 129 -14.31 6.23 6.80
CA ASP A 129 -13.40 7.39 6.78
C ASP A 129 -13.00 7.64 5.32
N GLU A 130 -13.87 8.33 4.60
CA GLU A 130 -13.68 8.61 3.17
C GLU A 130 -12.66 9.74 2.92
N GLU A 131 -12.41 10.56 3.93
CA GLU A 131 -11.53 11.73 3.84
C GLU A 131 -10.05 11.32 3.88
N HIS A 132 -9.73 10.24 4.62
CA HIS A 132 -8.36 9.79 4.81
C HIS A 132 -8.08 8.46 4.13
N THR A 133 -6.85 8.33 3.62
CA THR A 133 -6.27 7.04 3.27
C THR A 133 -5.48 6.53 4.47
N LEU A 134 -5.74 5.31 4.90
CA LEU A 134 -5.00 4.66 5.98
C LEU A 134 -3.73 3.99 5.44
N GLY A 135 -2.69 3.89 6.27
CA GLY A 135 -1.42 3.28 5.87
C GLY A 135 -0.97 2.19 6.84
N ALA A 136 -1.10 0.93 6.44
CA ALA A 136 -0.56 -0.20 7.20
C ALA A 136 0.95 -0.32 6.94
N LEU A 137 1.76 0.10 7.91
CA LEU A 137 3.22 0.02 7.85
C LEU A 137 3.68 -1.35 8.35
N ILE A 138 4.42 -2.07 7.50
CA ILE A 138 4.89 -3.42 7.73
C ILE A 138 6.42 -3.44 7.68
N ARG A 139 7.02 -4.11 8.67
CA ARG A 139 8.46 -4.38 8.74
C ARG A 139 8.67 -5.79 9.26
N ASP A 140 9.60 -6.53 8.67
CA ASP A 140 9.87 -7.94 9.01
C ASP A 140 8.60 -8.80 9.04
N ALA A 141 7.74 -8.63 8.03
CA ALA A 141 6.44 -9.29 7.87
C ALA A 141 5.43 -9.07 9.01
N ARG A 142 5.65 -8.08 9.88
CA ARG A 142 4.73 -7.69 10.96
C ARG A 142 4.18 -6.30 10.74
N LEU A 143 2.92 -6.10 11.13
CA LEU A 143 2.38 -4.76 11.23
C LEU A 143 3.09 -4.02 12.37
N VAL A 144 3.65 -2.86 12.05
CA VAL A 144 4.29 -1.96 13.02
C VAL A 144 3.30 -0.90 13.49
N GLU A 145 2.51 -0.36 12.57
CA GLU A 145 1.56 0.72 12.84
C GLU A 145 0.49 0.80 11.75
N LEU A 146 -0.73 1.17 12.11
CA LEU A 146 -1.75 1.67 11.19
C LEU A 146 -1.80 3.20 11.28
N ASN A 147 -1.26 3.88 10.26
CA ASN A 147 -1.29 5.33 10.18
C ASN A 147 -2.70 5.79 9.80
N GLY A 148 -3.31 6.65 10.64
CA GLY A 148 -4.66 7.19 10.46
C GLY A 148 -4.82 8.14 9.27
N SER A 149 -3.72 8.63 8.69
CA SER A 149 -3.76 9.44 7.48
C SER A 149 -2.41 9.42 6.78
N ILE A 150 -2.42 9.05 5.50
CA ILE A 150 -1.23 9.08 4.64
C ILE A 150 -1.51 9.79 3.33
N LEU A 151 -0.46 10.38 2.76
CA LEU A 151 -0.50 10.90 1.40
C LEU A 151 -0.34 9.75 0.41
N GLU A 152 -1.47 9.22 -0.05
CA GLU A 152 -1.51 8.16 -1.06
C GLU A 152 -0.84 8.59 -2.37
N ARG A 153 0.07 7.74 -2.86
CA ARG A 153 0.69 7.92 -4.17
C ARG A 153 -0.27 7.45 -5.28
N ARG A 154 -0.32 8.22 -6.37
CA ARG A 154 -1.08 7.92 -7.59
C ARG A 154 -0.16 7.85 -8.79
#